data_AF-A0A8S0SD26-F1
#
_entry.id   AF-A0A8S0SD26-F1
#
_cell.length_a   1.000
_cell.length_b   1.000
_cell.length_c   1.000
_cell.angle_alpha   90.00
_cell.angle_beta   90.00
_cell.angle_gamma   90.00
#
_symmetry.space_group_name_H-M   'P 1'
#
loop_
_entity.id
_entity.type
_entity.pdbx_description
1 polymer ?
#
loop_
_entity_poly.entity_id
_entity_poly.type
_entity_poly.pdbx_seq_one_letter_code
_entity_poly.pdbx_strand_id
1 'polypeptide(L)'
;MNGVCSYRYPPGHGDVFPSLMNSGKLEALLSQGKEYVFVANSDNLGAVVDLKILNHLINNKNEYCMEVTPKTLADVKGGTLISYEGKVQLLEIAQVPDEHVSLALFLLFNVGYLFEAITFLL
;
A
#
# COMPACT_ATOMS: atom_id res chain seq x y z
N MET A 1 6.94 32.53 -13.52
CA MET A 1 6.70 32.52 -12.06
C MET A 1 7.85 31.77 -11.42
N ASN A 2 8.74 32.51 -10.75
CA ASN A 2 9.96 31.98 -10.13
C ASN A 2 9.66 31.57 -8.68
N GLY A 3 10.20 30.43 -8.24
CA GLY A 3 10.35 30.09 -6.82
C GLY A 3 9.56 28.86 -6.34
N VAL A 4 9.89 27.67 -6.85
CA VAL A 4 9.51 26.43 -6.15
C VAL A 4 10.50 26.23 -5.01
N CYS A 5 10.01 26.16 -3.77
CA CYS A 5 10.80 25.97 -2.56
C CYS A 5 11.51 24.60 -2.63
N SER A 6 12.83 24.59 -2.88
CA SER A 6 13.63 23.40 -3.20
C SER A 6 14.07 22.57 -1.98
N TYR A 7 13.59 22.87 -0.78
CA TYR A 7 14.07 22.26 0.47
C TYR A 7 13.05 21.34 1.15
N ARG A 8 11.86 21.15 0.57
CA ARG A 8 10.83 20.27 1.14
C ARG A 8 10.32 19.29 0.09
N TYR A 9 10.19 18.03 0.48
CA TYR A 9 9.58 16.97 -0.30
C TYR A 9 8.67 16.15 0.62
N PRO A 10 7.53 15.64 0.12
CA PRO A 10 6.72 14.70 0.87
C PRO A 10 7.49 13.36 1.02
N PRO A 11 7.50 12.72 2.19
CA PRO A 11 8.28 11.50 2.45
C PRO A 11 7.72 10.21 1.81
N GLY A 12 6.92 10.33 0.73
CA GLY A 12 6.28 9.20 0.05
C GLY A 12 4.97 8.76 0.70
N HIS A 13 4.28 7.79 0.08
CA HIS A 13 2.94 7.36 0.50
C HIS A 13 2.93 6.58 1.83
N GLY A 14 4.06 6.00 2.24
CA GLY A 14 4.18 5.30 3.53
C GLY A 14 3.97 6.19 4.76
N ASP A 15 4.05 7.52 4.58
CA ASP A 15 3.77 8.50 5.63
C ASP A 15 2.30 8.58 6.03
N VAL A 16 1.39 7.98 5.25
CA VAL A 16 -0.05 7.99 5.56
C VAL A 16 -0.34 7.48 6.97
N PHE A 17 0.35 6.44 7.44
CA PHE A 17 0.15 5.82 8.74
C PHE A 17 0.62 6.70 9.90
N PRO A 18 1.91 7.12 9.97
CA PRO A 18 2.35 8.03 11.02
C PRO A 18 1.61 9.36 10.97
N SER A 19 1.26 9.89 9.78
CA SER A 19 0.47 11.11 9.66
C SER A 19 -0.97 10.94 10.16
N LEU A 20 -1.62 9.79 9.92
CA LEU A 20 -2.95 9.48 10.46
C LEU A 20 -2.94 9.46 11.99
N MET A 21 -1.96 8.76 12.58
CA MET A 21 -1.77 8.65 14.03
C MET A 21 -1.47 10.02 14.65
N ASN A 22 -0.47 10.75 14.13
CA ASN A 22 -0.04 12.03 14.70
C ASN A 22 -1.07 13.15 14.54
N SER A 23 -2.02 13.02 13.61
CA SER A 23 -3.06 14.03 13.38
C SER A 23 -4.28 13.90 14.30
N GLY A 24 -4.39 12.84 15.10
CA GLY A 24 -5.58 12.53 15.90
C GLY A 24 -6.78 12.03 15.09
N LYS A 25 -6.63 11.87 13.77
CA LYS A 25 -7.69 11.33 12.90
C LYS A 25 -7.91 9.85 13.14
N LEU A 26 -6.85 9.12 13.49
CA LEU A 26 -6.93 7.71 13.83
C LEU A 26 -7.90 7.49 15.00
N GLU A 27 -7.70 8.23 16.10
CA GLU A 27 -8.56 8.21 17.28
C GLU A 27 -10.00 8.65 16.95
N ALA A 28 -10.14 9.67 16.10
CA ALA A 28 -11.45 10.13 15.66
C ALA A 28 -12.22 9.05 14.87
N LEU A 29 -11.54 8.27 14.03
CA LEU A 29 -12.14 7.15 13.29
C LEU A 29 -12.48 5.99 14.24
N LEU A 30 -11.57 5.63 15.15
CA LEU A 30 -11.78 4.58 16.13
C LEU A 30 -12.96 4.88 17.07
N SER A 31 -13.08 6.13 17.54
CA SER A 31 -14.22 6.55 18.38
C SER A 31 -15.58 6.52 17.66
N GLN A 32 -15.57 6.51 16.31
CA GLN A 32 -16.76 6.31 15.48
C GLN A 32 -17.03 4.82 15.17
N GLY A 33 -16.24 3.90 15.75
CA GLY A 33 -16.36 2.46 15.51
C GLY A 33 -15.87 2.03 14.13
N LYS A 34 -14.91 2.74 13.53
CA LYS A 34 -14.28 2.33 12.26
C LYS A 34 -13.14 1.36 12.54
N GLU A 35 -13.15 0.22 11.86
CA GLU A 35 -12.16 -0.85 12.06
C GLU A 35 -11.22 -1.04 10.88
N TYR A 36 -11.62 -0.67 9.66
CA TYR A 36 -10.82 -0.82 8.44
C TYR A 36 -10.75 0.49 7.67
N VAL A 37 -9.60 0.76 7.06
CA VAL A 37 -9.39 1.84 6.09
C VAL A 37 -9.07 1.24 4.72
N PHE A 38 -9.68 1.79 3.69
CA PHE A 38 -9.32 1.52 2.30
C PHE A 38 -8.47 2.69 1.79
N VAL A 39 -7.24 2.41 1.39
CA VAL A 39 -6.27 3.36 0.87
C VAL A 39 -6.06 3.06 -0.61
N ALA A 40 -6.17 4.10 -1.44
CA ALA A 40 -5.97 4.01 -2.87
C ALA A 40 -5.24 5.24 -3.39
N ASN A 41 -4.47 5.07 -4.46
CA ASN A 41 -3.91 6.21 -5.18
C ASN A 41 -5.02 7.03 -5.84
N SER A 42 -4.93 8.35 -5.76
CA SER A 42 -5.97 9.26 -6.24
C SER A 42 -6.10 9.32 -7.76
N ASP A 43 -5.06 8.93 -8.49
CA ASP A 43 -5.03 8.80 -9.95
C ASP A 43 -5.53 7.44 -10.45
N ASN A 44 -5.78 6.49 -9.54
CA ASN A 44 -6.32 5.19 -9.89
C ASN A 44 -7.85 5.23 -9.92
N LEU A 45 -8.41 5.53 -11.09
CA LEU A 45 -9.87 5.63 -11.30
C LEU A 45 -10.61 4.28 -11.18
N GLY A 46 -9.87 3.16 -11.18
CA GLY A 46 -10.44 1.83 -10.94
C GLY A 46 -10.69 1.54 -9.46
N ALA A 47 -10.27 2.43 -8.56
CA ALA A 47 -10.32 2.23 -7.12
C ALA A 47 -11.76 2.21 -6.62
N VAL A 48 -12.26 1.03 -6.27
CA VAL A 48 -13.60 0.87 -5.68
C VAL A 48 -13.54 -0.04 -4.47
N VAL A 49 -14.38 0.25 -3.48
CA VAL A 49 -14.53 -0.63 -2.31
C VAL A 49 -15.31 -1.88 -2.74
N ASP A 50 -14.62 -3.01 -2.88
CA ASP A 50 -15.25 -4.31 -3.07
C ASP A 50 -15.65 -4.92 -1.71
N LEU A 51 -16.96 -4.99 -1.46
CA LEU A 51 -17.51 -5.55 -0.23
C LEU A 51 -17.21 -7.05 -0.04
N LYS A 52 -16.93 -7.79 -1.11
CA LYS A 52 -16.53 -9.20 -1.00
C LYS A 52 -15.14 -9.32 -0.38
N ILE A 53 -14.22 -8.43 -0.76
CA ILE A 53 -12.87 -8.35 -0.18
C ILE A 53 -12.97 -7.93 1.27
N LEU A 54 -13.74 -6.87 1.57
CA LEU A 54 -13.96 -6.41 2.94
C LEU A 54 -14.57 -7.53 3.83
N ASN A 55 -15.58 -8.23 3.33
CA ASN A 55 -16.18 -9.34 4.06
C ASN A 55 -15.18 -10.49 4.28
N HIS A 56 -14.31 -10.78 3.30
CA HIS A 56 -13.25 -11.76 3.47
C HIS A 56 -12.26 -11.35 4.57
N LEU A 57 -11.83 -10.08 4.59
CA LEU A 57 -10.95 -9.53 5.62
C LEU A 57 -11.54 -9.70 7.02
N ILE A 58 -12.80 -9.28 7.20
CA ILE A 58 -13.50 -9.35 8.48
C ILE A 58 -13.63 -10.80 8.97
N ASN A 59 -14.07 -11.72 8.09
CA ASN A 59 -14.31 -13.11 8.48
C ASN A 59 -13.03 -13.88 8.83
N ASN A 60 -11.91 -13.53 8.19
CA ASN A 60 -10.62 -14.17 8.44
C ASN A 60 -9.75 -13.39 9.44
N LYS A 61 -10.22 -12.24 9.93
CA LYS A 61 -9.47 -11.32 10.79
C LYS A 61 -8.12 -10.93 10.18
N ASN A 62 -8.12 -10.70 8.88
CA ASN A 62 -6.93 -10.26 8.16
C ASN A 62 -6.69 -8.78 8.48
N GLU A 63 -5.51 -8.47 8.98
CA GLU A 63 -5.13 -7.11 9.39
C GLU A 63 -4.75 -6.23 8.20
N TYR A 64 -4.35 -6.87 7.10
CA TYR A 64 -3.82 -6.22 5.92
C TYR A 64 -4.16 -7.01 4.66
N CYS A 65 -4.57 -6.31 3.60
CA CYS A 65 -4.73 -6.88 2.28
C CYS A 65 -4.25 -5.89 1.22
N MET A 66 -3.32 -6.36 0.40
CA MET A 66 -2.86 -5.65 -0.78
C MET A 66 -3.45 -6.31 -2.01
N GLU A 67 -4.14 -5.53 -2.82
CA GLU A 67 -4.61 -6.00 -4.12
C GLU A 67 -3.45 -5.96 -5.13
N VAL A 68 -3.31 -7.05 -5.87
CA VAL A 68 -2.27 -7.21 -6.88
C VAL A 68 -2.88 -7.61 -8.22
N THR A 69 -2.24 -7.19 -9.29
CA THR A 69 -2.61 -7.57 -10.67
C THR A 69 -1.44 -8.32 -11.33
N PRO A 70 -1.69 -9.22 -12.30
CA PRO A 70 -0.63 -9.79 -13.10
C PRO A 70 0.19 -8.69 -13.79
N LYS A 71 1.52 -8.82 -13.74
CA LYS A 71 2.44 -7.87 -14.36
C LYS A 71 2.32 -7.92 -15.88
N THR A 72 2.19 -6.78 -16.53
CA THR A 72 2.26 -6.65 -17.99
C THR A 72 3.64 -6.12 -18.41
N LEU A 73 3.95 -6.14 -19.71
CA LEU A 73 5.19 -5.56 -20.25
C LEU A 73 5.27 -4.03 -20.02
N ALA A 74 4.15 -3.36 -19.73
CA ALA A 74 4.13 -1.95 -19.39
C ALA A 74 4.57 -1.67 -17.94
N ASP A 75 4.51 -2.67 -17.06
CA ASP A 75 4.74 -2.52 -15.62
C ASP A 75 6.22 -2.72 -15.26
N VAL A 76 7.11 -2.01 -15.95
CA VAL A 76 8.57 -2.19 -15.84
C VAL A 76 9.14 -1.69 -14.49
N LYS A 77 8.41 -0.83 -13.80
CA LYS A 77 8.81 -0.19 -12.52
C LYS A 77 7.74 -0.47 -11.45
N GLY A 78 8.18 -0.80 -10.25
CA GLY A 78 7.34 -1.01 -9.05
C GLY A 78 7.62 -2.34 -8.37
N GLY A 79 7.04 -2.52 -7.19
CA GLY A 79 7.30 -3.67 -6.33
C GLY A 79 6.53 -4.94 -6.71
N THR A 80 7.06 -6.05 -6.24
CA THR A 80 6.45 -7.40 -6.33
C THR A 80 6.26 -7.97 -4.94
N LEU A 81 5.35 -8.92 -4.79
CA LEU A 81 5.29 -9.71 -3.56
C LEU A 81 6.32 -10.84 -3.60
N ILE A 82 7.05 -11.00 -2.51
CA ILE A 82 7.95 -12.13 -2.25
C ILE A 82 7.55 -12.82 -0.95
N SER A 83 7.96 -14.09 -0.81
CA SER A 83 7.97 -14.76 0.48
C SER A 83 9.39 -14.73 1.04
N TYR A 84 9.57 -14.12 2.19
CA TYR A 84 10.85 -14.00 2.88
C TYR A 84 10.65 -14.36 4.35
N GLU A 85 11.40 -15.35 4.85
CA GLU A 85 11.32 -15.83 6.24
C GLU A 85 9.89 -16.18 6.71
N GLY A 86 9.09 -16.77 5.82
CA GLY A 86 7.70 -17.15 6.12
C GLY A 86 6.70 -15.99 6.15
N LYS A 87 7.13 -14.78 5.78
CA LYS A 87 6.27 -13.59 5.66
C LYS A 87 6.15 -13.14 4.21
N VAL A 88 5.01 -12.56 3.87
CA VAL A 88 4.82 -11.87 2.59
C VAL A 88 5.39 -10.46 2.73
N GLN A 89 6.23 -10.05 1.78
CA GLN A 89 6.84 -8.71 1.76
C GLN A 89 6.75 -8.10 0.36
N LEU A 90 6.62 -6.78 0.30
CA LEU A 90 6.75 -6.01 -0.93
C LEU A 90 8.24 -5.74 -1.17
N LEU A 91 8.79 -6.27 -2.26
CA LEU A 91 10.15 -6.01 -2.71
C LEU A 91 10.10 -4.98 -3.84
N GLU A 92 10.63 -3.80 -3.58
CA GLU A 92 10.81 -2.74 -4.56
C GLU A 92 12.09 -2.96 -5.37
N ILE A 93 12.08 -2.58 -6.64
CA ILE A 93 13.27 -2.71 -7.50
C ILE A 93 14.49 -1.96 -6.93
N ALA A 94 14.27 -0.86 -6.20
CA ALA A 94 15.33 -0.10 -5.55
C ALA A 94 16.03 -0.86 -4.40
N GLN A 95 15.44 -1.95 -3.91
CA GLN A 95 16.02 -2.83 -2.89
C GLN A 95 16.80 -4.00 -3.51
N VAL A 96 16.75 -4.17 -4.83
CA VAL A 96 17.42 -5.25 -5.56
C VAL A 96 18.76 -4.74 -6.09
N PRO A 97 19.89 -5.42 -5.80
CA PRO A 97 21.18 -5.08 -6.40
C PRO A 97 21.10 -5.15 -7.94
N ASP A 98 21.79 -4.24 -8.63
CA ASP A 98 21.74 -4.14 -10.11
C ASP A 98 22.07 -5.46 -10.83
N GLU A 99 22.95 -6.28 -10.23
CA GLU A 99 23.35 -7.60 -10.74
C GLU A 99 22.21 -8.64 -10.75
N HIS A 100 21.13 -8.40 -9.99
CA HIS A 100 20.01 -9.32 -9.80
C HIS A 100 18.68 -8.81 -10.39
N VAL A 101 18.71 -7.71 -11.15
CA VAL A 101 17.51 -7.15 -11.78
C VAL A 101 17.14 -7.97 -13.01
N SER A 102 16.31 -8.99 -12.82
CA SER A 102 15.67 -9.76 -13.90
C SER A 102 14.17 -9.48 -13.93
N LEU A 103 13.66 -8.98 -15.07
CA LEU A 103 12.23 -8.71 -15.29
C LEU A 103 11.35 -9.98 -15.21
N ALA A 104 11.94 -11.16 -15.38
CA ALA A 104 11.22 -12.43 -15.44
C ALA A 104 10.84 -13.00 -14.06
N LEU A 105 11.35 -12.43 -12.96
CA LEU A 105 11.19 -13.00 -11.63
C LEU A 105 9.90 -12.57 -10.91
N PHE A 106 9.14 -11.63 -11.49
CA PHE A 106 8.10 -10.91 -10.78
C PHE A 106 6.75 -11.04 -11.50
N LEU A 107 5.85 -11.85 -10.93
CA LEU A 107 4.56 -12.20 -11.54
C LEU A 107 3.42 -11.25 -11.14
N LEU A 108 3.57 -10.54 -10.02
CA LEU A 108 2.52 -9.73 -9.41
C LEU A 108 2.99 -8.28 -9.27
N PHE A 109 2.08 -7.34 -9.52
CA PHE A 109 2.28 -5.91 -9.39
C PHE A 109 1.27 -5.34 -8.37
N ASN A 110 1.76 -4.53 -7.43
CA ASN A 110 0.88 -3.82 -6.49
C ASN A 110 0.09 -2.73 -7.22
N VAL A 111 -1.23 -2.81 -7.17
CA VAL A 111 -2.13 -1.88 -7.88
C VAL A 111 -2.25 -0.53 -7.17
N GLY A 112 -1.63 -0.38 -5.99
CA GLY A 112 -1.73 0.80 -5.15
C GLY A 112 -3.02 0.83 -4.33
N TYR A 113 -3.61 -0.34 -4.06
CA TYR A 113 -4.73 -0.50 -3.13
C TYR A 113 -4.29 -1.21 -1.88
N LEU A 114 -4.86 -0.76 -0.77
CA LEU A 114 -4.69 -1.41 0.49
C LEU A 114 -5.93 -1.34 1.35
N PHE A 115 -6.31 -2.48 1.92
CA PHE A 115 -7.11 -2.52 3.12
C PHE A 115 -6.22 -2.75 4.33
N GLU A 116 -6.40 -1.93 5.36
CA GLU A 116 -5.69 -2.07 6.62
C GLU A 116 -6.64 -1.93 7.80
N ALA A 117 -6.49 -2.83 8.77
CA ALA A 117 -7.20 -2.77 10.02
C ALA A 117 -6.62 -1.64 10.88
N ILE A 118 -7.45 -0.68 11.21
CA ILE A 118 -7.11 0.56 11.91
C ILE A 118 -6.55 0.28 13.31
N THR A 119 -6.98 -0.81 13.95
CA THR A 119 -6.50 -1.22 15.29
C THR A 119 -5.02 -1.59 15.33
N PHE A 120 -4.40 -1.86 14.18
CA PHE A 120 -2.98 -2.24 14.08
C PHE A 120 -2.06 -1.05 13.77
N LEU A 121 -2.64 0.15 13.63
CA LEU A 121 -1.90 1.41 13.51
C LEU A 121 -1.54 2.01 14.88
N LEU A 122 -1.92 1.36 15.98
CA LEU A 122 -1.67 1.75 17.37
C LEU A 122 -0.48 1.00 17.99
#